data_AF-A0A1G9AN21-F1
#
_entry.id   AF-A0A1G9AN21-F1
#
_cell.length_a   1.000
_cell.length_b   1.000
_cell.length_c   1.000
_cell.angle_alpha   90.00
_cell.angle_beta   90.00
_cell.angle_gamma   90.00
#
_symmetry.space_group_name_H-M   'P 1'
#
loop_
_entity.id
_entity.type
_entity.pdbx_description
1 polymer ?
#
loop_
_entity_poly.entity_id
_entity_poly.type
_entity_poly.pdbx_seq_one_letter_code
_entity_poly.pdbx_strand_id
1 'polypeptide(L)'
;MPPAHRKPRTLALAVAAGILLLIAVVAASGIGNPLHDFSPYHRRAAVVVVCGVLGLAIVAALLLRPSPARPQRLGWMASVVSLLCVLATAFVWVAVGTGHSLDSAPGLRVNTAEEAKAALAEHGYGKRKPVRTGLMIETMEFTGNNNVRLTGYFWQHLPAGADVDRPNVEFPDAVDGGVGEEFYRDATPEGQVIGWRLKTTLRQAFDHTHYPLDNQAVWLKMWPRETGTVLVPDFSAYPPWDPDQKLGVYPDIVGGDWNTQFTTFSLTEGTERTNYGRPAYSLEGNDAELTFSIGVGRQYLSPLLNRLVPLLVIALLVFGSLFVVTTDSDRRSLSGFSTWAVIGFCGSMMLVVSVQHSTLRNETSADGVVYAEYFYFILYLVIGLVALNVIEHTSKKRFPLVDWRGNAAARLLYWPVITTLLLVATVFGLLL
;
A
#
# COMPACT_ATOMS: atom_id res chain seq x y z
N MET A 1 -21.76 20.50 -52.41
CA MET A 1 -21.29 21.33 -51.28
C MET A 1 -20.27 20.54 -50.47
N PRO A 2 -19.00 20.99 -50.35
CA PRO A 2 -18.00 20.33 -49.52
C PRO A 2 -18.17 20.72 -48.04
N PRO A 3 -17.87 19.85 -47.05
CA PRO A 3 -17.99 20.22 -45.65
C PRO A 3 -16.71 20.96 -45.18
N ALA A 4 -16.77 22.29 -45.14
CA ALA A 4 -15.62 23.16 -44.82
C ALA A 4 -15.36 23.43 -43.31
N HIS A 5 -16.13 22.87 -42.37
CA HIS A 5 -16.02 23.26 -40.94
C HIS A 5 -15.37 22.24 -39.98
N ARG A 6 -14.79 21.12 -40.46
CA ARG A 6 -14.22 20.08 -39.56
C ARG A 6 -12.73 20.21 -39.22
N LYS A 7 -11.94 20.95 -40.00
CA LYS A 7 -10.47 21.06 -39.81
C LYS A 7 -9.99 21.72 -38.50
N PRO A 8 -10.63 22.77 -37.95
CA PRO A 8 -10.07 23.44 -36.76
C PRO A 8 -10.17 22.58 -35.49
N ARG A 9 -11.24 21.79 -35.35
CA ARG A 9 -11.44 20.90 -34.19
C ARG A 9 -10.45 19.75 -34.13
N THR A 10 -10.13 19.13 -35.27
CA THR A 10 -9.14 18.05 -35.33
C THR A 10 -7.72 18.54 -35.07
N LEU A 11 -7.39 19.75 -35.54
CA LEU A 11 -6.08 20.38 -35.28
C LEU A 11 -5.94 20.71 -33.79
N ALA A 12 -6.96 21.30 -33.16
CA ALA A 12 -6.94 21.61 -31.74
C ALA A 12 -6.78 20.36 -30.85
N LEU A 13 -7.48 19.27 -31.17
CA LEU A 13 -7.33 17.98 -30.46
C LEU A 13 -5.93 17.37 -30.64
N ALA A 14 -5.34 17.47 -31.84
CA ALA A 14 -3.99 16.97 -32.09
C ALA A 14 -2.94 17.77 -31.31
N VAL A 15 -3.09 19.11 -31.25
CA VAL A 15 -2.23 19.98 -30.44
C VAL A 15 -2.38 19.66 -28.95
N ALA A 16 -3.62 19.50 -28.45
CA ALA A 16 -3.87 19.13 -27.06
C ALA A 16 -3.25 17.79 -26.69
N ALA A 17 -3.37 16.77 -27.54
CA ALA A 17 -2.72 15.47 -27.35
C ALA A 17 -1.19 15.59 -27.30
N GLY A 18 -0.61 16.37 -28.22
CA GLY A 18 0.83 16.62 -28.25
C GLY A 18 1.34 17.31 -26.98
N ILE A 19 0.60 18.30 -26.47
CA ILE A 19 0.92 18.99 -25.21
C ILE A 19 0.86 18.02 -24.02
N LEU A 20 -0.20 17.23 -23.90
CA LEU A 20 -0.36 16.27 -22.80
C LEU A 20 0.74 15.21 -22.79
N LEU A 21 1.09 14.66 -23.96
CA LEU A 21 2.18 13.70 -24.07
C LEU A 21 3.54 14.35 -23.78
N LEU A 22 3.76 15.60 -24.19
CA LEU A 22 4.97 16.34 -23.86
C LEU A 22 5.08 16.58 -22.34
N ILE A 23 3.99 16.96 -21.67
CA ILE A 23 3.96 17.11 -20.21
C ILE A 23 4.29 15.78 -19.53
N ALA A 24 3.74 14.66 -20.02
CA ALA A 24 4.06 13.34 -19.49
C ALA A 24 5.55 13.00 -19.66
N VAL A 25 6.15 13.28 -20.82
CA VAL A 25 7.59 13.04 -21.07
C VAL A 25 8.46 13.93 -20.18
N VAL A 26 8.11 15.21 -20.03
CA VAL A 26 8.87 16.14 -19.17
C VAL A 26 8.73 15.75 -17.70
N ALA A 27 7.55 15.35 -17.24
CA ALA A 27 7.35 14.88 -15.87
C ALA A 27 8.08 13.56 -15.58
N ALA A 28 8.26 12.72 -16.60
CA ALA A 28 9.07 11.50 -16.52
C ALA A 28 10.58 11.80 -16.54
N SER A 29 11.00 12.96 -17.07
CA SER A 29 12.41 13.35 -17.06
C SER A 29 12.89 13.59 -15.62
N GLY A 30 13.85 12.77 -15.18
CA GLY A 30 14.35 12.77 -13.80
C GLY A 30 13.90 11.57 -12.96
N ILE A 31 12.99 10.73 -13.45
CA ILE A 31 12.74 9.40 -12.87
C ILE A 31 13.70 8.43 -13.55
N GLY A 32 14.77 8.01 -12.85
CA GLY A 32 15.82 7.17 -13.41
C GLY A 32 15.28 5.80 -13.79
N ASN A 33 14.84 5.04 -12.79
CA ASN A 33 14.10 3.81 -13.00
C ASN A 33 12.65 3.97 -12.50
N PRO A 34 11.65 4.03 -13.40
CA PRO A 34 10.25 4.25 -13.02
C PRO A 34 9.63 3.12 -12.19
N LEU A 35 10.31 1.99 -12.01
CA LEU A 35 9.85 0.93 -11.12
C LEU A 35 10.47 1.00 -9.71
N HIS A 36 11.64 1.62 -9.56
CA HIS A 36 12.35 1.68 -8.28
C HIS A 36 12.33 3.07 -7.64
N ASP A 37 12.44 4.13 -8.44
CA ASP A 37 12.49 5.52 -7.97
C ASP A 37 11.10 6.15 -7.85
N PHE A 38 10.03 5.35 -7.84
CA PHE A 38 8.67 5.88 -7.90
C PHE A 38 8.24 6.58 -6.59
N SER A 39 8.77 6.10 -5.46
CA SER A 39 8.46 6.62 -4.11
C SER A 39 8.85 8.09 -3.89
N PRO A 40 10.06 8.57 -4.22
CA PRO A 40 10.38 10.00 -4.05
C PRO A 40 9.61 10.93 -5.02
N TYR A 41 8.95 10.40 -6.05
CA TYR A 41 8.36 11.20 -7.14
C TYR A 41 6.85 10.99 -7.36
N HIS A 42 6.09 10.53 -6.35
CA HIS A 42 4.63 10.25 -6.45
C HIS A 42 3.82 11.30 -7.24
N ARG A 43 4.02 12.60 -6.96
CA ARG A 43 3.30 13.67 -7.66
C ARG A 43 3.67 13.80 -9.14
N ARG A 44 4.94 13.60 -9.50
CA ARG A 44 5.38 13.61 -10.91
C ARG A 44 4.86 12.37 -11.63
N ALA A 45 4.92 11.21 -10.99
CA ALA A 45 4.32 9.98 -11.48
C ALA A 45 2.82 10.12 -11.77
N ALA A 46 2.05 10.76 -10.88
CA ALA A 46 0.64 11.05 -11.11
C ALA A 46 0.42 11.87 -12.39
N VAL A 47 1.24 12.91 -12.61
CA VAL A 47 1.18 13.74 -13.81
C VAL A 47 1.49 12.93 -15.07
N VAL A 48 2.52 12.07 -15.03
CA VAL A 48 2.88 11.17 -16.15
C VAL A 48 1.70 10.27 -16.52
N VAL A 49 1.11 9.61 -15.54
CA VAL A 49 0.01 8.66 -15.75
C VAL A 49 -1.23 9.38 -16.30
N VAL A 50 -1.67 10.47 -15.67
CA VAL A 50 -2.87 11.19 -16.08
C VAL A 50 -2.70 11.81 -17.46
N CYS A 51 -1.61 12.53 -17.70
CA CYS A 51 -1.38 13.18 -18.99
C CYS A 51 -1.12 12.17 -20.11
N GLY A 52 -0.43 11.07 -19.82
CA GLY A 52 -0.20 9.97 -20.75
C GLY A 52 -1.49 9.31 -21.21
N VAL A 53 -2.36 8.92 -20.26
CA VAL A 53 -3.66 8.29 -20.57
C VAL A 53 -4.56 9.24 -21.36
N LEU A 54 -4.69 10.51 -20.93
CA LEU A 54 -5.50 11.50 -21.64
C LEU A 54 -4.97 11.78 -23.05
N GLY A 55 -3.66 11.95 -23.20
CA GLY A 55 -3.01 12.15 -24.50
C GLY A 55 -3.27 10.99 -25.45
N LEU A 56 -3.05 9.74 -25.00
CA LEU A 56 -3.30 8.54 -25.79
C LEU A 56 -4.78 8.34 -26.14
N ALA A 57 -5.69 8.65 -25.22
CA ALA A 57 -7.13 8.60 -25.48
C ALA A 57 -7.56 9.61 -26.58
N ILE A 58 -6.99 10.82 -26.60
CA ILE A 58 -7.25 11.80 -27.65
C ILE A 58 -6.67 11.35 -28.99
N VAL A 59 -5.47 10.75 -29.00
CA VAL A 59 -4.88 10.14 -30.22
C VAL A 59 -5.80 9.04 -30.75
N ALA A 60 -6.29 8.14 -29.89
CA ALA A 60 -7.25 7.12 -30.28
C ALA A 60 -8.54 7.74 -30.85
N ALA A 61 -9.05 8.82 -30.25
CA ALA A 61 -10.21 9.56 -30.75
C ALA A 61 -10.02 10.13 -32.15
N LEU A 62 -8.83 10.65 -32.46
CA LEU A 62 -8.48 11.17 -33.78
C LEU A 62 -8.37 10.05 -34.83
N LEU A 63 -7.86 8.88 -34.45
CA LEU A 63 -7.70 7.72 -35.34
C LEU A 63 -9.03 7.03 -35.64
N LEU A 64 -9.78 6.66 -34.59
CA LEU A 64 -11.04 5.92 -34.72
C LEU A 64 -12.19 6.80 -35.25
N ARG A 65 -12.13 8.11 -34.99
CA ARG A 65 -13.16 9.10 -35.35
C ARG A 65 -14.56 8.61 -34.92
N PRO A 66 -14.79 8.46 -33.60
CA PRO A 66 -16.07 7.98 -33.08
C PRO A 66 -17.19 8.91 -33.54
N SER A 67 -18.33 8.33 -33.91
CA SER A 67 -19.49 9.09 -34.34
C SER A 67 -20.76 8.39 -33.85
N PRO A 68 -21.77 9.13 -33.37
CA PRO A 68 -23.07 8.56 -33.04
C PRO A 68 -23.68 7.75 -34.19
N ALA A 69 -23.35 8.06 -35.44
CA ALA A 69 -23.82 7.30 -36.60
C ALA A 69 -23.20 5.89 -36.69
N ARG A 70 -21.99 5.66 -36.16
CA ARG A 70 -21.21 4.42 -36.29
C ARG A 70 -20.96 3.78 -34.91
N PRO A 71 -21.88 2.93 -34.41
CA PRO A 71 -21.82 2.42 -33.03
C PRO A 71 -20.62 1.51 -32.81
N GLN A 72 -20.19 0.76 -33.82
CA GLN A 72 -19.00 -0.09 -33.75
C GLN A 72 -17.72 0.69 -33.43
N ARG A 73 -17.57 1.92 -33.95
CA ARG A 73 -16.41 2.77 -33.66
C ARG A 73 -16.44 3.35 -32.25
N LEU A 74 -17.64 3.59 -31.71
CA LEU A 74 -17.81 3.96 -30.31
C LEU A 74 -17.49 2.79 -29.37
N GLY A 75 -17.85 1.57 -29.76
CA GLY A 75 -17.44 0.35 -29.05
C GLY A 75 -15.92 0.21 -28.97
N TRP A 76 -15.23 0.32 -30.11
CA TRP A 76 -13.76 0.32 -30.13
C TRP A 76 -13.15 1.44 -29.28
N MET A 77 -13.73 2.64 -29.30
CA MET A 77 -13.29 3.75 -28.46
C MET A 77 -13.39 3.40 -26.98
N ALA A 78 -14.56 2.92 -26.55
CA ALA A 78 -14.80 2.51 -25.17
C ALA A 78 -13.79 1.45 -24.73
N SER A 79 -13.56 0.42 -25.55
CA SER A 79 -12.57 -0.62 -25.27
C SER A 79 -11.15 -0.09 -25.15
N VAL A 80 -10.73 0.82 -26.04
CA VAL A 80 -9.38 1.41 -25.99
C VAL A 80 -9.20 2.25 -24.74
N VAL A 81 -10.17 3.11 -24.40
CA VAL A 81 -10.11 3.92 -23.17
C VAL A 81 -10.05 3.03 -21.93
N SER A 82 -10.89 2.00 -21.86
CA SER A 82 -10.85 1.04 -20.75
C SER A 82 -9.53 0.31 -20.63
N LEU A 83 -8.97 -0.14 -21.75
CA LEU A 83 -7.68 -0.83 -21.77
C LEU A 83 -6.55 0.09 -21.31
N LEU A 84 -6.53 1.35 -21.77
CA LEU A 84 -5.54 2.34 -21.33
C LEU A 84 -5.62 2.58 -19.82
N CYS A 85 -6.83 2.71 -19.27
CA CYS A 85 -7.01 2.88 -17.83
C CYS A 85 -6.57 1.64 -17.04
N VAL A 86 -6.90 0.43 -17.47
CA VAL A 86 -6.47 -0.82 -16.82
C VAL A 86 -4.95 -0.96 -16.84
N LEU A 87 -4.31 -0.70 -17.98
CA LEU A 87 -2.86 -0.76 -18.10
C LEU A 87 -2.17 0.28 -17.21
N ALA A 88 -2.73 1.49 -17.15
CA ALA A 88 -2.23 2.54 -16.27
C ALA A 88 -2.37 2.18 -14.78
N THR A 89 -3.52 1.65 -14.36
CA THR A 89 -3.72 1.16 -12.99
C THR A 89 -2.74 0.04 -12.65
N ALA A 90 -2.58 -0.94 -13.54
CA ALA A 90 -1.64 -2.05 -13.33
C ALA A 90 -0.19 -1.56 -13.23
N PHE A 91 0.19 -0.59 -14.07
CA PHE A 91 1.52 0.03 -13.99
C PHE A 91 1.76 0.70 -12.64
N VAL A 92 0.79 1.46 -12.12
CA VAL A 92 0.91 2.10 -10.79
C VAL A 92 1.02 1.04 -9.69
N TRP A 93 0.24 -0.04 -9.74
CA TRP A 93 0.36 -1.13 -8.76
C TRP A 93 1.74 -1.77 -8.74
N VAL A 94 2.30 -2.07 -9.91
CA VAL A 94 3.65 -2.62 -10.00
C VAL A 94 4.66 -1.62 -9.44
N ALA A 95 4.60 -0.36 -9.85
CA ALA A 95 5.56 0.66 -9.44
C ALA A 95 5.52 0.98 -7.94
N VAL A 96 4.32 1.01 -7.33
CA VAL A 96 4.16 1.19 -5.87
C VAL A 96 4.60 -0.06 -5.12
N GLY A 97 4.18 -1.25 -5.59
CA GLY A 97 4.51 -2.52 -4.94
C GLY A 97 5.98 -2.92 -5.01
N THR A 98 6.75 -2.37 -5.95
CA THR A 98 8.23 -2.54 -6.02
C THR A 98 9.01 -1.44 -5.31
N GLY A 99 8.34 -0.39 -4.85
CA GLY A 99 8.97 0.69 -4.09
C GLY A 99 9.44 0.20 -2.72
N HIS A 100 10.67 0.57 -2.35
CA HIS A 100 11.24 0.33 -1.02
C HIS A 100 11.33 1.68 -0.30
N SER A 101 10.83 1.79 0.92
CA SER A 101 10.94 3.04 1.70
C SER A 101 11.65 2.81 3.03
N LEU A 102 12.96 3.09 3.05
CA LEU A 102 13.76 3.18 4.27
C LEU A 102 13.22 4.24 5.25
N ASP A 103 12.44 5.19 4.76
CA ASP A 103 11.85 6.29 5.53
C ASP A 103 10.72 5.85 6.47
N SER A 104 10.27 4.60 6.36
CA SER A 104 9.28 4.01 7.28
C SER A 104 9.86 3.64 8.64
N ALA A 105 11.19 3.56 8.79
CA ALA A 105 11.83 3.22 10.05
C ALA A 105 11.86 4.42 11.00
N PRO A 106 11.44 4.28 12.27
CA PRO A 106 11.49 5.37 13.25
C PRO A 106 12.94 5.72 13.64
N GLY A 107 13.15 6.98 14.02
CA GLY A 107 14.41 7.47 14.61
C GLY A 107 15.52 7.86 13.62
N LEU A 108 16.65 8.30 14.16
CA LEU A 108 17.85 8.63 13.40
C LEU A 108 18.61 7.34 13.08
N ARG A 109 18.66 7.00 11.79
CA ARG A 109 19.37 5.81 11.29
C ARG A 109 20.88 5.92 11.55
N VAL A 110 21.47 4.83 12.00
CA VAL A 110 22.91 4.69 12.22
C VAL A 110 23.41 3.43 11.55
N ASN A 111 24.50 3.54 10.78
CA ASN A 111 25.10 2.42 10.05
C ASN A 111 26.49 2.07 10.59
N THR A 112 27.10 2.95 11.40
CA THR A 112 28.43 2.71 11.97
C THR A 112 28.48 3.03 13.47
N ALA A 113 29.47 2.46 14.16
CA ALA A 113 29.69 2.73 15.57
C ALA A 113 30.04 4.20 15.84
N GLU A 114 30.76 4.85 14.91
CA GLU A 114 31.10 6.27 15.01
C GLU A 114 29.88 7.17 14.81
N GLU A 115 28.99 6.84 13.86
CA GLU A 115 27.71 7.54 13.70
C GLU A 115 26.83 7.41 14.94
N ALA A 116 26.71 6.20 15.50
CA ALA A 116 25.95 5.98 16.73
C ALA A 116 26.53 6.80 17.90
N LYS A 117 27.86 6.85 18.04
CA LYS A 117 28.52 7.64 19.08
C LYS A 117 28.33 9.14 18.88
N ALA A 118 28.41 9.63 17.63
CA ALA A 118 28.18 11.03 17.31
C ALA A 118 26.73 11.45 17.61
N ALA A 119 25.76 10.63 17.21
CA ALA A 119 24.34 10.84 17.51
C ALA A 119 24.07 10.89 19.02
N LEU A 120 24.66 9.97 19.80
CA LEU A 120 24.53 10.00 21.27
C LEU A 120 25.20 11.22 21.90
N ALA A 121 26.31 11.72 21.35
CA ALA A 121 26.99 12.90 21.86
C ALA A 121 26.18 14.19 21.62
N GLU A 122 25.57 14.32 20.44
CA GLU A 122 24.71 15.45 20.07
C GLU A 122 23.53 15.62 21.04
N HIS A 123 22.94 14.50 21.46
CA HIS A 123 21.79 14.48 22.37
C HIS A 123 22.19 14.37 23.86
N GLY A 124 23.47 14.57 24.20
CA GLY A 124 23.95 14.64 25.59
C GLY A 124 24.13 13.29 26.31
N TYR A 125 24.00 12.16 25.62
CA TYR A 125 24.18 10.81 26.17
C TYR A 125 25.61 10.28 26.06
N GLY A 126 26.53 11.01 25.44
CA GLY A 126 27.92 10.55 25.23
C GLY A 126 28.73 10.26 26.50
N LYS A 127 28.23 10.64 27.68
CA LYS A 127 28.82 10.32 29.00
C LYS A 127 28.27 9.03 29.62
N ARG A 128 27.17 8.49 29.09
CA ARG A 128 26.58 7.22 29.57
C ARG A 128 27.45 6.05 29.10
N LYS A 129 27.46 4.97 29.87
CA LYS A 129 28.23 3.78 29.55
C LYS A 129 27.55 3.02 28.39
N PRO A 130 28.20 2.86 27.23
CA PRO A 130 27.61 2.13 26.12
C PRO A 130 27.59 0.62 26.40
N VAL A 131 26.47 -0.02 26.08
CA VAL A 131 26.30 -1.47 26.09
C VAL A 131 26.03 -1.91 24.66
N ARG A 132 27.04 -2.54 24.04
CA ARG A 132 26.93 -3.06 22.68
C ARG A 132 25.90 -4.17 22.68
N THR A 133 24.85 -4.00 21.88
CA THR A 133 23.71 -4.89 21.79
C THR A 133 23.53 -5.29 20.33
N GLY A 134 23.55 -6.59 20.06
CA GLY A 134 23.25 -7.14 18.75
C GLY A 134 22.04 -8.08 18.81
N LEU A 135 21.52 -8.38 17.64
CA LEU A 135 20.30 -9.18 17.46
C LEU A 135 20.34 -9.99 16.16
N MET A 136 19.60 -11.10 16.19
CA MET A 136 19.35 -11.97 15.06
C MET A 136 17.91 -12.49 15.14
N ILE A 137 17.05 -12.02 14.25
CA ILE A 137 15.64 -12.40 14.21
C ILE A 137 15.47 -13.64 13.33
N GLU A 138 14.92 -14.69 13.90
CA GLU A 138 14.70 -16.00 13.28
C GLU A 138 13.34 -16.09 12.60
N THR A 139 12.28 -15.66 13.29
CA THR A 139 10.92 -15.67 12.75
C THR A 139 10.19 -14.37 13.03
N MET A 140 9.29 -14.02 12.12
CA MET A 140 8.43 -12.85 12.21
C MET A 140 7.06 -13.22 11.65
N GLU A 141 6.02 -13.07 12.46
CA GLU A 141 4.66 -13.43 12.07
C GLU A 141 3.68 -12.33 12.48
N PHE A 142 2.93 -11.82 11.51
CA PHE A 142 1.79 -10.95 11.78
C PHE A 142 0.63 -11.80 12.30
N THR A 143 0.32 -11.65 13.59
CA THR A 143 -0.76 -12.39 14.27
C THR A 143 -2.10 -11.65 14.26
N GLY A 144 -2.10 -10.44 13.71
CA GLY A 144 -3.26 -9.59 13.49
C GLY A 144 -2.82 -8.27 12.88
N ASN A 145 -3.71 -7.28 12.85
CA ASN A 145 -3.50 -6.04 12.11
C ASN A 145 -2.47 -5.12 12.75
N ASN A 146 -2.26 -5.29 14.06
CA ASN A 146 -1.40 -4.46 14.91
C ASN A 146 -0.46 -5.30 15.78
N ASN A 147 -0.43 -6.62 15.63
CA ASN A 147 0.38 -7.50 16.47
C ASN A 147 1.36 -8.30 15.63
N VAL A 148 2.64 -8.23 15.98
CA VAL A 148 3.70 -8.99 15.34
C VAL A 148 4.46 -9.81 16.37
N ARG A 149 4.60 -11.09 16.10
CA ARG A 149 5.37 -12.03 16.92
C ARG A 149 6.76 -12.16 16.33
N LEU A 150 7.77 -11.95 17.16
CA LEU A 150 9.18 -12.07 16.83
C LEU A 150 9.83 -13.18 17.66
N THR A 151 10.65 -14.00 17.03
CA THR A 151 11.57 -14.90 17.72
C THR A 151 12.98 -14.73 17.21
N GLY A 152 13.96 -15.04 18.05
CA GLY A 152 15.36 -15.03 17.65
C GLY A 152 16.27 -14.95 18.85
N TYR A 153 17.36 -14.21 18.70
CA TYR A 153 18.41 -14.06 19.69
C TYR A 153 18.85 -12.61 19.76
N PHE A 154 19.27 -12.17 20.94
CA PHE A 154 20.00 -10.93 21.11
C PHE A 154 21.15 -11.17 22.08
N TRP A 155 22.19 -10.34 21.98
CA TRP A 155 23.37 -10.46 22.83
C TRP A 155 23.85 -9.10 23.29
N GLN A 156 24.53 -9.07 24.44
CA GLN A 156 25.12 -7.87 25.00
C GLN A 156 26.56 -8.11 25.44
N HIS A 157 27.42 -7.12 25.21
CA HIS A 157 28.75 -7.07 25.79
C HIS A 157 28.68 -6.41 27.16
N LEU A 158 29.03 -7.16 28.21
CA LEU A 158 28.93 -6.74 29.60
C LEU A 158 30.29 -6.87 30.30
N PRO A 159 30.54 -6.09 31.37
CA PRO A 159 31.78 -6.19 32.14
C PRO A 159 31.95 -7.57 32.78
N ALA A 160 33.21 -7.99 32.96
CA ALA A 160 33.55 -9.19 33.73
C ALA A 160 33.02 -9.08 35.17
N GLY A 161 32.38 -10.15 35.66
CA GLY A 161 31.83 -10.20 37.02
C GLY A 161 30.51 -9.48 37.23
N ALA A 162 29.89 -8.95 36.17
CA ALA A 162 28.47 -8.60 36.22
C ALA A 162 27.68 -9.90 36.47
N ASP A 163 26.96 -9.95 37.59
CA ASP A 163 26.07 -11.04 37.96
C ASP A 163 24.72 -10.82 37.27
N VAL A 164 24.63 -11.30 36.03
CA VAL A 164 23.54 -10.93 35.12
C VAL A 164 22.56 -12.09 35.04
N ASP A 165 21.78 -12.28 36.10
CA ASP A 165 20.58 -13.14 36.06
C ASP A 165 19.56 -12.64 35.01
N ARG A 166 19.66 -11.36 34.60
CA ARG A 166 18.78 -10.74 33.62
C ARG A 166 19.52 -9.68 32.79
N PRO A 167 19.30 -9.60 31.47
CA PRO A 167 20.00 -8.67 30.60
C PRO A 167 19.70 -7.20 30.94
N ASN A 168 20.60 -6.31 30.52
CA ASN A 168 20.40 -4.87 30.57
C ASN A 168 19.59 -4.40 29.35
N VAL A 169 18.39 -4.98 29.17
CA VAL A 169 17.45 -4.57 28.13
C VAL A 169 16.01 -4.78 28.59
N GLU A 170 15.14 -3.89 28.13
CA GLU A 170 13.70 -3.99 28.30
C GLU A 170 13.01 -3.62 26.97
N PHE A 171 11.89 -4.30 26.68
CA PHE A 171 11.14 -4.13 25.43
C PHE A 171 9.80 -3.45 25.76
N PRO A 172 9.71 -2.11 25.68
CA PRO A 172 8.53 -1.37 26.16
C PRO A 172 7.24 -1.68 25.37
N ASP A 173 7.36 -1.98 24.08
CA ASP A 173 6.23 -2.25 23.18
C ASP A 173 5.74 -3.73 23.24
N ALA A 174 6.35 -4.56 24.11
CA ALA A 174 6.00 -5.96 24.24
C ALA A 174 4.69 -6.16 25.03
N VAL A 175 3.71 -6.82 24.41
CA VAL A 175 2.43 -7.19 25.06
C VAL A 175 2.44 -8.60 25.61
N ASP A 176 3.32 -9.46 25.08
CA ASP A 176 3.53 -10.83 25.56
C ASP A 176 4.99 -11.25 25.31
N GLY A 177 5.51 -12.12 26.18
CA GLY A 177 6.88 -12.61 26.14
C GLY A 177 7.93 -11.53 26.47
N GLY A 178 9.11 -11.63 25.84
CA GLY A 178 10.24 -10.73 26.04
C GLY A 178 11.57 -11.49 26.02
N VAL A 179 12.39 -11.26 27.05
CA VAL A 179 13.67 -11.97 27.25
C VAL A 179 13.40 -13.40 27.69
N GLY A 180 13.96 -14.36 26.94
CA GLY A 180 13.99 -15.78 27.27
C GLY A 180 15.28 -16.21 27.97
N GLU A 181 15.54 -17.52 27.92
CA GLU A 181 16.71 -18.13 28.54
C GLU A 181 18.03 -17.68 27.91
N GLU A 182 19.10 -17.70 28.70
CA GLU A 182 20.48 -17.58 28.20
C GLU A 182 20.76 -18.68 27.19
N PHE A 183 21.26 -18.29 26.03
CA PHE A 183 21.63 -19.18 24.93
C PHE A 183 23.13 -19.51 24.95
N TYR A 184 23.99 -18.53 25.26
CA TYR A 184 25.42 -18.72 25.42
C TYR A 184 26.06 -17.63 26.29
N ARG A 185 27.27 -17.92 26.77
CA ARG A 185 28.13 -16.97 27.48
C ARG A 185 29.60 -17.25 27.18
N ASP A 186 30.28 -16.24 26.64
CA ASP A 186 31.69 -16.29 26.30
C ASP A 186 32.48 -15.18 27.00
N ALA A 187 33.67 -15.50 27.50
CA ALA A 187 34.58 -14.51 28.05
C ALA A 187 35.28 -13.75 26.92
N THR A 188 35.40 -12.43 27.07
CA THR A 188 36.13 -11.57 26.11
C THR A 188 37.21 -10.76 26.84
N PRO A 189 38.22 -10.22 26.13
CA PRO A 189 39.22 -9.34 26.76
C PRO A 189 38.62 -8.12 27.47
N GLU A 190 37.44 -7.69 27.03
CA GLU A 190 36.72 -6.52 27.53
C GLU A 190 35.68 -6.87 28.61
N GLY A 191 35.44 -8.17 28.87
CA GLY A 191 34.46 -8.65 29.82
C GLY A 191 33.87 -10.00 29.44
N GLN A 192 32.59 -10.01 29.09
CA GLN A 192 31.85 -11.19 28.66
C GLN A 192 30.78 -10.80 27.63
N VAL A 193 30.47 -11.72 26.72
CA VAL A 193 29.30 -11.63 25.84
C VAL A 193 28.31 -12.68 26.28
N ILE A 194 27.08 -12.25 26.51
CA ILE A 194 25.98 -13.14 26.87
C ILE A 194 24.90 -12.99 25.81
N GLY A 195 24.40 -14.11 25.31
CA GLY A 195 23.28 -14.17 24.38
C GLY A 195 22.04 -14.73 25.05
N TRP A 196 20.87 -14.21 24.70
CA TRP A 196 19.57 -14.66 25.19
C TRP A 196 18.62 -14.95 24.03
N ARG A 197 17.68 -15.84 24.26
CA ARG A 197 16.54 -16.04 23.36
C ARG A 197 15.59 -14.86 23.43
N LEU A 198 15.07 -14.46 22.28
CA LEU A 198 13.98 -13.50 22.13
C LEU A 198 12.72 -14.25 21.73
N LYS A 199 11.63 -14.03 22.46
CA LYS A 199 10.29 -14.46 22.06
C LYS A 199 9.30 -13.44 22.56
N THR A 200 8.84 -12.56 21.68
CA THR A 200 7.96 -11.46 22.07
C THR A 200 6.86 -11.21 21.04
N THR A 201 5.71 -10.76 21.52
CA THR A 201 4.66 -10.20 20.68
C THR A 201 4.64 -8.69 20.92
N LEU A 202 4.84 -7.92 19.86
CA LEU A 202 4.81 -6.45 19.89
C LEU A 202 3.47 -5.97 19.36
N ARG A 203 2.93 -4.90 19.96
CA ARG A 203 1.73 -4.23 19.46
C ARG A 203 2.10 -2.87 18.85
N GLN A 204 1.81 -2.69 17.58
CA GLN A 204 2.26 -1.57 16.75
C GLN A 204 1.13 -1.02 15.89
N ALA A 205 1.15 0.29 15.67
CA ALA A 205 0.20 0.96 14.80
C ALA A 205 0.71 0.90 13.36
N PHE A 206 0.30 -0.13 12.61
CA PHE A 206 0.61 -0.25 11.19
C PHE A 206 -0.37 0.56 10.34
N ASP A 207 0.11 1.16 9.26
CA ASP A 207 -0.72 1.97 8.36
C ASP A 207 -1.24 1.15 7.17
N HIS A 208 -2.51 0.74 7.23
CA HIS A 208 -3.14 -0.06 6.19
C HIS A 208 -3.82 0.76 5.08
N THR A 209 -3.63 2.09 5.03
CA THR A 209 -4.27 2.98 4.03
C THR A 209 -4.04 2.51 2.58
N HIS A 210 -2.84 2.02 2.28
CA HIS A 210 -2.43 1.60 0.94
C HIS A 210 -2.71 0.12 0.65
N TYR A 211 -3.38 -0.61 1.56
CA TYR A 211 -3.63 -2.04 1.40
C TYR A 211 -4.36 -2.35 0.06
N PRO A 212 -3.95 -3.39 -0.68
CA PRO A 212 -2.96 -4.42 -0.34
C PRO A 212 -1.52 -4.09 -0.78
N LEU A 213 -1.24 -2.86 -1.22
CA LEU A 213 0.06 -2.40 -1.71
C LEU A 213 0.88 -1.74 -0.58
N ASP A 214 0.64 -2.14 0.66
CA ASP A 214 1.22 -1.55 1.85
C ASP A 214 2.65 -2.07 2.11
N ASN A 215 3.50 -1.13 2.53
CA ASN A 215 4.82 -1.38 3.11
C ASN A 215 4.78 -0.98 4.57
N GLN A 216 5.36 -1.79 5.45
CA GLN A 216 5.39 -1.54 6.89
C GLN A 216 6.83 -1.61 7.39
N ALA A 217 7.09 -1.00 8.55
CA ALA A 217 8.30 -1.25 9.32
C ALA A 217 7.90 -1.90 10.64
N VAL A 218 8.46 -3.07 10.93
CA VAL A 218 8.36 -3.69 12.24
C VAL A 218 9.54 -3.21 13.07
N TRP A 219 9.29 -2.56 14.21
CA TRP A 219 10.35 -1.99 15.04
C TRP A 219 10.48 -2.70 16.40
N LEU A 220 11.68 -3.03 16.85
CA LEU A 220 11.94 -3.51 18.20
C LEU A 220 12.64 -2.40 18.97
N LYS A 221 11.89 -1.72 19.84
CA LYS A 221 12.44 -0.75 20.78
C LYS A 221 13.13 -1.47 21.94
N MET A 222 14.30 -1.00 22.30
CA MET A 222 15.13 -1.54 23.37
C MET A 222 15.54 -0.41 24.31
N TRP A 223 15.16 -0.55 25.57
CA TRP A 223 15.52 0.37 26.64
C TRP A 223 16.62 -0.21 27.53
N PRO A 224 17.61 0.59 27.96
CA PRO A 224 18.52 0.18 29.01
C PRO A 224 17.77 0.07 30.34
N ARG A 225 18.00 -1.02 31.07
CA ARG A 225 17.44 -1.23 32.42
C ARG A 225 18.24 -0.49 33.48
N GLU A 226 19.55 -0.48 33.34
CA GLU A 226 20.49 0.14 34.27
C GLU A 226 20.63 1.64 34.00
N THR A 227 20.51 2.43 35.07
CA THR A 227 20.71 3.88 35.01
C THR A 227 22.14 4.23 34.61
N GLY A 228 22.29 5.27 33.80
CA GLY A 228 23.61 5.72 33.33
C GLY A 228 24.22 4.85 32.22
N THR A 229 23.48 3.85 31.72
CA THR A 229 23.86 3.07 30.53
C THR A 229 23.07 3.54 29.30
N VAL A 230 23.60 3.23 28.12
CA VAL A 230 22.93 3.46 26.83
C VAL A 230 23.19 2.27 25.92
N LEU A 231 22.17 1.83 25.19
CA LEU A 231 22.30 0.72 24.25
C LEU A 231 22.85 1.24 22.92
N VAL A 232 23.84 0.57 22.37
CA VAL A 232 24.41 0.88 21.05
C VAL A 232 24.45 -0.39 20.19
N PRO A 233 24.28 -0.30 18.86
CA PRO A 233 24.38 -1.48 18.00
C PRO A 233 25.77 -2.11 18.07
N ASP A 234 25.84 -3.44 18.14
CA ASP A 234 27.09 -4.18 18.03
C ASP A 234 27.51 -4.39 16.56
N PHE A 235 27.84 -3.30 15.85
CA PHE A 235 28.26 -3.37 14.45
C PHE A 235 29.48 -4.27 14.20
N SER A 236 30.27 -4.56 15.24
CA SER A 236 31.44 -5.45 15.13
C SER A 236 31.09 -6.92 14.93
N ALA A 237 29.85 -7.32 15.27
CA ALA A 237 29.35 -8.68 15.10
C ALA A 237 28.72 -8.93 13.73
N TYR A 238 28.67 -7.93 12.85
CA TYR A 238 28.11 -8.03 11.50
C TYR A 238 29.20 -7.74 10.45
N PRO A 239 28.99 -8.19 9.18
CA PRO A 239 29.66 -7.57 8.04
C PRO A 239 29.43 -6.05 8.01
N PRO A 240 30.21 -5.28 7.21
CA PRO A 240 29.96 -3.85 7.05
C PRO A 240 28.48 -3.56 6.82
N TRP A 241 27.88 -2.77 7.71
CA TRP A 241 26.43 -2.63 7.77
C TRP A 241 25.91 -1.98 6.49
N ASP A 242 24.96 -2.66 5.86
CA ASP A 242 24.26 -2.21 4.66
C ASP A 242 22.77 -2.55 4.85
N PRO A 243 21.88 -1.55 4.92
CA PRO A 243 20.46 -1.79 5.15
C PRO A 243 19.80 -2.75 4.15
N ASP A 244 20.30 -2.79 2.91
CA ASP A 244 19.75 -3.61 1.84
C ASP A 244 20.24 -5.08 1.90
N GLN A 245 21.28 -5.36 2.70
CA GLN A 245 21.76 -6.73 2.96
C GLN A 245 20.95 -7.47 4.03
N LYS A 246 19.96 -6.81 4.66
CA LYS A 246 19.01 -7.42 5.59
C LYS A 246 19.68 -8.11 6.79
N LEU A 247 20.79 -7.53 7.25
CA LEU A 247 21.57 -8.03 8.39
C LEU A 247 20.74 -8.01 9.69
N GLY A 248 21.02 -8.96 10.59
CA GLY A 248 20.26 -9.11 11.84
C GLY A 248 18.93 -9.87 11.69
N VAL A 249 18.68 -10.45 10.52
CA VAL A 249 17.54 -11.33 10.25
C VAL A 249 18.06 -12.58 9.53
N TYR A 250 17.47 -13.75 9.79
CA TYR A 250 17.81 -14.98 9.08
C TYR A 250 17.50 -14.86 7.58
N PRO A 251 18.38 -15.34 6.66
CA PRO A 251 18.17 -15.21 5.22
C PRO A 251 16.84 -15.80 4.73
N ASP A 252 16.42 -16.91 5.34
CA ASP A 252 15.19 -17.64 4.99
C ASP A 252 14.05 -17.35 5.99
N ILE A 253 13.99 -16.14 6.55
CA ILE A 253 12.93 -15.77 7.47
C ILE A 253 11.54 -16.01 6.86
N VAL A 254 10.73 -16.79 7.56
CA VAL A 254 9.35 -17.10 7.15
C VAL A 254 8.45 -15.96 7.62
N GLY A 255 8.21 -14.99 6.75
CA GLY A 255 7.34 -13.82 7.00
C GLY A 255 5.88 -13.98 6.59
N GLY A 256 5.48 -15.14 6.08
CA GLY A 256 4.15 -15.35 5.49
C GLY A 256 3.96 -14.56 4.20
N ASP A 257 2.94 -13.69 4.16
CA ASP A 257 2.63 -12.82 3.00
C ASP A 257 3.54 -11.58 2.90
N TRP A 258 4.62 -11.52 3.67
CA TRP A 258 5.53 -10.37 3.74
C TRP A 258 6.93 -10.73 3.27
N ASN A 259 7.53 -9.82 2.51
CA ASN A 259 8.92 -9.91 2.08
C ASN A 259 9.77 -8.86 2.80
N THR A 260 10.87 -9.28 3.41
CA THR A 260 11.83 -8.38 4.05
C THR A 260 12.53 -7.55 2.98
N GLN A 261 12.45 -6.23 3.10
CA GLN A 261 13.03 -5.25 2.20
C GLN A 261 14.39 -4.77 2.72
N PHE A 262 14.46 -4.33 3.97
CA PHE A 262 15.67 -3.78 4.59
C PHE A 262 15.69 -4.08 6.09
N THR A 263 16.86 -3.89 6.71
CA THR A 263 17.01 -3.83 8.17
C THR A 263 17.86 -2.63 8.57
N THR A 264 17.53 -1.97 9.68
CA THR A 264 18.32 -0.81 10.14
C THR A 264 18.29 -0.68 11.65
N PHE A 265 19.38 -0.15 12.20
CA PHE A 265 19.38 0.41 13.54
C PHE A 265 19.07 1.89 13.48
N SER A 266 18.32 2.36 14.47
CA SER A 266 18.01 3.75 14.67
C SER A 266 18.14 4.12 16.14
N LEU A 267 18.56 5.35 16.40
CA LEU A 267 18.51 5.96 17.73
C LEU A 267 17.33 6.94 17.75
N THR A 268 16.44 6.76 18.71
CA THR A 268 15.28 7.62 18.92
C THR A 268 15.40 8.29 20.29
N GLU A 269 15.01 9.54 20.39
CA GLU A 269 14.80 10.16 21.70
C GLU A 269 13.45 9.72 22.24
N GLY A 270 13.42 9.26 23.49
CA GLY A 270 12.18 9.00 24.19
C GLY A 270 11.27 10.23 24.16
N THR A 271 9.96 10.00 24.10
CA THR A 271 8.96 11.08 24.19
C THR A 271 8.21 11.04 25.52
N GLU A 272 8.66 10.19 26.44
CA GLU A 272 7.97 9.89 27.68
C GLU A 272 8.08 11.05 28.67
N ARG A 273 6.94 11.66 28.97
CA ARG A 273 6.87 12.80 29.91
C ARG A 273 6.72 12.33 31.35
N THR A 274 7.47 11.30 31.72
CA THR A 274 7.45 10.68 33.04
C THR A 274 8.81 10.09 33.34
N ASN A 275 9.21 10.15 34.61
CA ASN A 275 10.43 9.53 35.10
C ASN A 275 10.15 8.19 35.78
N TYR A 276 8.91 7.68 35.69
CA TYR A 276 8.44 6.45 36.35
C TYR A 276 8.72 6.44 37.86
N GLY A 277 8.74 7.61 38.50
CA GLY A 277 9.09 7.78 39.92
C GLY A 277 10.58 7.63 40.23
N ARG A 278 11.46 7.57 39.21
CA ARG A 278 12.91 7.47 39.35
C ARG A 278 13.56 8.85 39.20
N PRO A 279 14.16 9.43 40.26
CA PRO A 279 14.74 10.77 40.21
C PRO A 279 15.85 10.97 39.17
N ALA A 280 16.48 9.89 38.72
CA ALA A 280 17.56 9.90 37.73
C ALA A 280 17.08 9.95 36.27
N TYR A 281 15.78 9.73 36.01
CA TYR A 281 15.21 9.77 34.65
C TYR A 281 14.68 11.18 34.34
N SER A 282 14.81 11.58 33.08
CA SER A 282 14.33 12.88 32.62
C SER A 282 12.80 12.90 32.55
N LEU A 283 12.18 13.98 33.03
CA LEU A 283 10.75 14.23 32.83
C LEU A 283 10.43 14.80 31.44
N GLU A 284 11.46 15.18 30.68
CA GLU A 284 11.34 15.80 29.36
C GLU A 284 11.39 14.78 28.21
N GLY A 285 11.55 13.48 28.51
CA GLY A 285 11.58 12.42 27.50
C GLY A 285 12.95 12.09 26.95
N ASN A 286 13.97 12.90 27.22
CA ASN A 286 15.34 12.72 26.70
C ASN A 286 16.06 11.49 27.30
N ASP A 287 15.63 10.28 26.96
CA ASP A 287 16.40 9.04 27.10
C ASP A 287 16.64 8.43 25.72
N ALA A 288 17.87 8.00 25.46
CA ALA A 288 18.22 7.36 24.20
C ALA A 288 17.63 5.95 24.11
N GLU A 289 16.84 5.73 23.06
CA GLU A 289 16.23 4.44 22.74
C GLU A 289 16.93 3.82 21.53
N LEU A 290 17.36 2.57 21.66
CA LEU A 290 17.86 1.81 20.53
C LEU A 290 16.69 1.10 19.86
N THR A 291 16.50 1.34 18.57
CA THR A 291 15.44 0.70 17.79
C THR A 291 16.04 -0.12 16.67
N PHE A 292 15.63 -1.37 16.53
CA PHE A 292 15.92 -2.18 15.36
C PHE A 292 14.69 -2.31 14.49
N SER A 293 14.78 -1.92 13.23
CA SER A 293 13.64 -1.90 12.31
C SER A 293 13.84 -2.88 11.15
N ILE A 294 12.80 -3.64 10.85
CA ILE A 294 12.70 -4.54 9.71
C ILE A 294 11.65 -3.96 8.77
N GLY A 295 12.09 -3.48 7.60
CA GLY A 295 11.18 -3.05 6.54
C GLY A 295 10.58 -4.26 5.84
N VAL A 296 9.26 -4.30 5.69
CA VAL A 296 8.53 -5.39 5.05
C VAL A 296 7.57 -4.87 4.00
N GLY A 297 7.57 -5.50 2.83
CA GLY A 297 6.60 -5.23 1.76
C GLY A 297 5.64 -6.40 1.61
N ARG A 298 4.34 -6.13 1.46
CA ARG A 298 3.34 -7.18 1.27
C ARG A 298 3.50 -7.83 -0.11
N GLN A 299 3.36 -9.15 -0.17
CA GLN A 299 3.14 -9.90 -1.41
C GLN A 299 1.71 -9.63 -1.93
N TYR A 300 1.51 -8.43 -2.48
CA TYR A 300 0.20 -7.86 -2.78
C TYR A 300 -0.62 -8.65 -3.82
N LEU A 301 0.03 -9.42 -4.70
CA LEU A 301 -0.64 -10.07 -5.84
C LEU A 301 -1.73 -11.05 -5.39
N SER A 302 -1.45 -11.86 -4.36
CA SER A 302 -2.40 -12.85 -3.84
C SER A 302 -3.64 -12.18 -3.20
N PRO A 303 -3.49 -11.27 -2.22
CA PRO A 303 -4.62 -10.49 -1.68
C PRO A 303 -5.39 -9.70 -2.74
N LEU A 304 -4.70 -9.17 -3.75
CA LEU A 304 -5.31 -8.42 -4.84
C LEU A 304 -6.20 -9.33 -5.71
N LEU A 305 -5.70 -10.49 -6.14
CA LEU A 305 -6.47 -11.43 -6.97
C LEU A 305 -7.67 -12.01 -6.23
N ASN A 306 -7.50 -12.35 -4.94
CA ASN A 306 -8.59 -12.88 -4.10
C ASN A 306 -9.78 -11.91 -3.99
N ARG A 307 -9.53 -10.60 -4.14
CA ARG A 307 -10.55 -9.55 -4.13
C ARG A 307 -11.05 -9.22 -5.53
N LEU A 308 -10.15 -8.99 -6.48
CA LEU A 308 -10.52 -8.52 -7.82
C LEU A 308 -11.28 -9.56 -8.63
N VAL A 309 -10.95 -10.85 -8.50
CA VAL A 309 -11.60 -11.90 -9.32
C VAL A 309 -13.11 -11.98 -9.03
N PRO A 310 -13.57 -12.09 -7.77
CA PRO A 310 -15.01 -12.05 -7.47
C PRO A 310 -15.69 -10.75 -7.92
N LEU A 311 -15.06 -9.60 -7.70
CA LEU A 311 -15.61 -8.30 -8.09
C LEU A 311 -15.71 -8.15 -9.61
N LEU A 312 -14.76 -8.70 -10.37
CA LEU A 312 -14.79 -8.74 -11.82
C LEU A 312 -15.93 -9.61 -12.34
N VAL A 313 -16.19 -10.76 -11.70
CA VAL A 313 -17.33 -11.62 -12.03
C VAL A 313 -18.64 -10.85 -11.82
N ILE A 314 -18.79 -10.15 -10.70
CA ILE A 314 -19.97 -9.31 -10.44
C ILE A 314 -20.12 -8.23 -11.52
N ALA A 315 -19.03 -7.53 -11.86
CA ALA A 315 -19.05 -6.52 -12.92
C ALA A 315 -19.48 -7.11 -14.28
N LEU A 316 -18.97 -8.29 -14.64
CA LEU A 316 -19.35 -8.98 -15.88
C LEU A 316 -20.83 -9.38 -15.89
N LEU A 317 -21.36 -9.89 -14.78
CA LEU A 317 -22.77 -10.27 -14.68
C LEU A 317 -23.70 -9.05 -14.74
N VAL A 318 -23.34 -7.97 -14.03
CA VAL A 318 -24.05 -6.68 -14.07
C VAL A 318 -24.01 -6.08 -15.47
N PHE A 319 -22.87 -6.15 -16.16
CA PHE A 319 -22.79 -5.76 -17.57
C PHE A 319 -23.70 -6.61 -18.46
N GLY A 320 -23.69 -7.93 -18.28
CA GLY A 320 -24.55 -8.85 -19.02
C GLY A 320 -26.03 -8.52 -18.86
N SER A 321 -26.44 -8.09 -17.67
CA SER A 321 -27.84 -7.70 -17.39
C SER A 321 -28.33 -6.54 -18.29
N LEU A 322 -27.44 -5.64 -18.73
CA LEU A 322 -27.79 -4.54 -19.65
C LEU A 322 -28.22 -5.02 -21.05
N PHE A 323 -27.89 -6.25 -21.44
CA PHE A 323 -28.31 -6.84 -22.71
C PHE A 323 -29.64 -7.57 -22.63
N VAL A 324 -30.07 -7.95 -21.42
CA VAL A 324 -31.31 -8.70 -21.17
C VAL A 324 -32.54 -7.78 -21.20
N VAL A 325 -32.36 -6.51 -20.85
CA VAL A 325 -33.45 -5.51 -20.78
C VAL A 325 -33.83 -5.05 -22.19
N THR A 326 -35.05 -5.38 -22.62
CA THR A 326 -35.60 -4.97 -23.92
C THR A 326 -37.00 -4.35 -23.80
N THR A 327 -37.21 -3.24 -24.49
CA THR A 327 -38.51 -2.59 -24.64
C THR A 327 -39.40 -3.25 -25.69
N ASP A 328 -38.84 -4.13 -26.53
CA ASP A 328 -39.51 -4.80 -27.63
C ASP A 328 -40.36 -5.99 -27.14
N SER A 329 -41.67 -5.99 -27.45
CA SER A 329 -42.63 -6.99 -26.98
C SER A 329 -42.34 -8.40 -27.49
N ASP A 330 -41.78 -8.52 -28.69
CA ASP A 330 -41.51 -9.83 -29.33
C ASP A 330 -40.20 -10.45 -28.82
N ARG A 331 -39.26 -9.63 -28.33
CA ARG A 331 -38.01 -10.11 -27.70
C ARG A 331 -38.16 -10.36 -26.20
N ARG A 332 -39.20 -9.79 -25.58
CA ARG A 332 -39.49 -9.96 -24.15
C ARG A 332 -39.97 -11.37 -23.82
N SER A 333 -40.62 -12.06 -24.76
CA SER A 333 -41.03 -13.47 -24.62
C SER A 333 -39.86 -14.45 -24.70
N LEU A 334 -38.80 -14.11 -25.44
CA LEU A 334 -37.56 -14.90 -25.57
C LEU A 334 -36.60 -14.71 -24.40
N SER A 335 -36.58 -13.54 -23.76
CA SER A 335 -35.66 -13.26 -22.65
C SER A 335 -36.22 -13.67 -21.28
N GLY A 336 -37.53 -13.76 -21.08
CA GLY A 336 -38.15 -14.21 -19.81
C GLY A 336 -37.90 -13.33 -18.57
N PHE A 337 -37.11 -12.27 -18.68
CA PHE A 337 -36.72 -11.38 -17.58
C PHE A 337 -37.58 -10.12 -17.55
N SER A 338 -38.19 -9.84 -16.40
CA SER A 338 -38.89 -8.58 -16.13
C SER A 338 -37.93 -7.51 -15.62
N THR A 339 -38.29 -6.22 -15.74
CA THR A 339 -37.56 -5.10 -15.12
C THR A 339 -37.30 -5.34 -13.64
N TRP A 340 -38.30 -5.89 -12.93
CA TRP A 340 -38.20 -6.24 -11.52
C TRP A 340 -37.16 -7.33 -11.23
N ALA A 341 -36.98 -8.29 -12.13
CA ALA A 341 -35.95 -9.31 -11.98
C ALA A 341 -34.53 -8.72 -12.05
N VAL A 342 -34.31 -7.72 -12.91
CA VAL A 342 -33.01 -7.04 -13.01
C VAL A 342 -32.74 -6.14 -11.80
N ILE A 343 -33.76 -5.46 -11.29
CA ILE A 343 -33.66 -4.69 -10.04
C ILE A 343 -33.35 -5.63 -8.87
N GLY A 344 -34.05 -6.75 -8.76
CA GLY A 344 -33.79 -7.79 -7.76
C GLY A 344 -32.37 -8.33 -7.87
N PHE A 345 -31.90 -8.63 -9.09
CA PHE A 345 -30.53 -9.04 -9.36
C PHE A 345 -29.50 -7.99 -8.91
N CYS A 346 -29.72 -6.70 -9.20
CA CYS A 346 -28.86 -5.62 -8.72
C CYS A 346 -28.82 -5.57 -7.18
N GLY A 347 -29.97 -5.74 -6.53
CA GLY A 347 -30.05 -5.84 -5.06
C GLY A 347 -29.26 -7.02 -4.50
N SER A 348 -29.36 -8.20 -5.13
CA SER A 348 -28.55 -9.38 -4.76
C SER A 348 -27.05 -9.13 -4.95
N MET A 349 -26.64 -8.50 -6.05
CA MET A 349 -25.23 -8.16 -6.27
C MET A 349 -24.72 -7.14 -5.24
N MET A 350 -25.51 -6.12 -4.89
CA MET A 350 -25.15 -5.18 -3.81
C MET A 350 -24.92 -5.89 -2.48
N LEU A 351 -25.75 -6.87 -2.12
CA LEU A 351 -25.57 -7.64 -0.89
C LEU A 351 -24.24 -8.42 -0.92
N VAL A 352 -23.91 -9.07 -2.03
CA VAL A 352 -22.65 -9.81 -2.17
C VAL A 352 -21.45 -8.88 -2.03
N VAL A 353 -21.46 -7.72 -2.71
CA VAL A 353 -20.39 -6.71 -2.60
C VAL A 353 -20.28 -6.19 -1.16
N SER A 354 -21.39 -5.95 -0.47
CA SER A 354 -21.43 -5.53 0.94
C SER A 354 -20.81 -6.55 1.89
N VAL A 355 -21.08 -7.84 1.70
CA VAL A 355 -20.47 -8.90 2.52
C VAL A 355 -18.95 -8.91 2.31
N GLN A 356 -18.48 -8.87 1.06
CA GLN A 356 -17.04 -8.84 0.76
C GLN A 356 -16.35 -7.57 1.28
N HIS A 357 -17.04 -6.43 1.26
CA HIS A 357 -16.54 -5.18 1.82
C HIS A 357 -16.40 -5.24 3.35
N SER A 358 -17.37 -5.87 4.04
CA SER A 358 -17.28 -6.11 5.49
C SER A 358 -16.07 -6.99 5.84
N THR A 359 -15.80 -8.03 5.05
CA THR A 359 -14.61 -8.87 5.21
C THR A 359 -13.31 -8.06 5.08
N LEU A 360 -13.19 -7.16 4.08
CA LEU A 360 -12.05 -6.23 3.98
C LEU A 360 -11.85 -5.41 5.25
N ARG A 361 -12.94 -4.86 5.80
CA ARG A 361 -12.85 -3.99 6.97
C ARG A 361 -12.38 -4.73 8.21
N ASN A 362 -12.82 -5.98 8.39
CA ASN A 362 -12.37 -6.83 9.48
C ASN A 362 -10.87 -7.18 9.37
N GLU A 363 -10.38 -7.39 8.15
CA GLU A 363 -8.97 -7.75 7.90
C GLU A 363 -8.00 -6.57 8.04
N THR A 364 -8.44 -5.33 7.80
CA THR A 364 -7.57 -4.15 7.86
C THR A 364 -7.72 -3.36 9.17
N SER A 365 -8.91 -3.35 9.78
CA SER A 365 -9.22 -2.59 11.02
C SER A 365 -8.64 -1.16 11.01
N ALA A 366 -8.55 -0.54 9.84
CA ALA A 366 -8.01 0.80 9.69
C ALA A 366 -9.04 1.83 10.19
N ASP A 367 -8.57 2.96 10.71
CA ASP A 367 -9.46 4.06 11.12
C ASP A 367 -9.97 4.87 9.91
N GLY A 368 -9.18 4.93 8.82
CA GLY A 368 -9.49 5.69 7.59
C GLY A 368 -10.04 4.85 6.44
N VAL A 369 -10.22 5.47 5.27
CA VAL A 369 -10.58 4.76 4.03
C VAL A 369 -9.35 4.04 3.50
N VAL A 370 -9.48 2.75 3.22
CA VAL A 370 -8.42 1.93 2.66
C VAL A 370 -8.54 1.92 1.14
N TYR A 371 -7.41 1.92 0.42
CA TYR A 371 -7.39 1.92 -1.04
C TYR A 371 -8.28 0.82 -1.67
N ALA A 372 -8.22 -0.40 -1.16
CA ALA A 372 -9.07 -1.50 -1.65
C ALA A 372 -10.59 -1.24 -1.51
N GLU A 373 -11.04 -0.35 -0.61
CA GLU A 373 -12.46 -0.02 -0.45
C GLU A 373 -13.03 0.70 -1.68
N TYR A 374 -12.20 1.42 -2.43
CA TYR A 374 -12.64 2.08 -3.66
C TYR A 374 -13.19 1.09 -4.69
N PHE A 375 -12.70 -0.16 -4.73
CA PHE A 375 -13.23 -1.18 -5.64
C PHE A 375 -14.71 -1.48 -5.35
N TYR A 376 -15.07 -1.52 -4.07
CA TYR A 376 -16.44 -1.76 -3.61
C TYR A 376 -17.31 -0.52 -3.83
N PHE A 377 -16.80 0.68 -3.51
CA PHE A 377 -17.53 1.94 -3.74
C PHE A 377 -17.87 2.16 -5.21
N ILE A 378 -16.93 1.87 -6.12
CA ILE A 378 -17.17 1.95 -7.56
C ILE A 378 -18.27 0.96 -7.98
N LEU A 379 -18.24 -0.27 -7.44
CA LEU A 379 -19.28 -1.25 -7.75
C LEU A 379 -20.65 -0.89 -7.18
N TYR A 380 -20.74 -0.37 -5.96
CA TYR A 380 -22.02 0.13 -5.44
C TYR A 380 -22.61 1.21 -6.33
N LEU A 381 -21.78 2.17 -6.74
CA LEU A 381 -22.19 3.24 -7.65
C LEU A 381 -22.68 2.66 -8.98
N VAL A 382 -21.91 1.77 -9.60
CA VAL A 382 -22.22 1.21 -10.91
C VAL A 382 -23.46 0.32 -10.87
N ILE A 383 -23.62 -0.53 -9.86
CA ILE A 383 -24.82 -1.35 -9.69
C ILE A 383 -26.05 -0.45 -9.50
N GLY A 384 -25.92 0.62 -8.71
CA GLY A 384 -26.97 1.61 -8.53
C GLY A 384 -27.34 2.32 -9.83
N LEU A 385 -26.34 2.76 -10.61
CA LEU A 385 -26.54 3.38 -11.92
C LEU A 385 -27.20 2.42 -12.92
N VAL A 386 -26.87 1.12 -12.90
CA VAL A 386 -27.51 0.11 -13.72
C VAL A 386 -28.98 -0.08 -13.31
N ALA A 387 -29.27 -0.17 -12.02
CA ALA A 387 -30.66 -0.26 -11.54
C ALA A 387 -31.50 0.96 -11.97
N LEU A 388 -30.95 2.17 -11.82
CA LEU A 388 -31.59 3.41 -12.27
C LEU A 388 -31.79 3.42 -13.80
N ASN A 389 -30.78 3.03 -14.56
CA ASN A 389 -30.84 2.93 -16.01
C ASN A 389 -31.98 2.01 -16.48
N VAL A 390 -32.19 0.88 -15.80
CA VAL A 390 -33.27 -0.07 -16.12
C VAL A 390 -34.65 0.50 -15.80
N ILE A 391 -34.80 1.23 -14.69
CA ILE A 391 -36.05 1.92 -14.34
C ILE A 391 -36.38 2.98 -15.38
N GLU A 392 -35.40 3.82 -15.74
CA GLU A 392 -35.60 4.89 -16.73
C GLU A 392 -35.92 4.33 -18.12
N HIS A 393 -35.20 3.30 -18.57
CA HIS A 393 -35.40 2.70 -19.88
C HIS A 393 -36.79 2.03 -20.03
N THR A 394 -37.41 1.63 -18.92
CA THR A 394 -38.76 1.04 -18.92
C THR A 394 -39.87 2.04 -18.55
N SER A 395 -39.50 3.27 -18.19
CA SER A 395 -40.44 4.34 -17.87
C SER A 395 -41.06 4.97 -19.13
N LYS A 396 -42.25 5.55 -18.99
CA LYS A 396 -42.93 6.29 -20.08
C LYS A 396 -42.22 7.61 -20.41
N LYS A 397 -41.41 8.15 -19.50
CA LYS A 397 -40.62 9.37 -19.72
C LYS A 397 -39.27 9.02 -20.34
N ARG A 398 -39.09 9.40 -21.60
CA ARG A 398 -37.93 9.04 -22.41
C ARG A 398 -36.77 10.02 -22.20
N PHE A 399 -35.76 9.61 -21.45
CA PHE A 399 -34.49 10.33 -21.41
C PHE A 399 -33.69 10.04 -22.68
N PRO A 400 -33.27 11.08 -23.44
CA PRO A 400 -32.69 10.89 -24.78
C PRO A 400 -31.36 10.13 -24.78
N LEU A 401 -30.61 10.13 -23.68
CA LEU A 401 -29.36 9.38 -23.53
C LEU A 401 -29.61 7.89 -23.27
N VAL A 402 -30.62 7.55 -22.48
CA VAL A 402 -30.95 6.17 -22.10
C VAL A 402 -31.62 5.43 -23.25
N ASP A 403 -32.54 6.07 -23.97
CA ASP A 403 -33.24 5.46 -25.10
C ASP A 403 -32.41 5.44 -26.40
N TRP A 404 -31.22 6.02 -26.39
CA TRP A 404 -30.35 6.05 -27.56
C TRP A 404 -29.99 4.61 -28.01
N ARG A 405 -30.55 4.22 -29.16
CA ARG A 405 -30.37 2.91 -29.81
C ARG A 405 -30.61 1.72 -28.87
N GLY A 406 -31.65 1.80 -28.03
CA GLY A 406 -32.03 0.72 -27.12
C GLY A 406 -30.96 0.50 -26.06
N ASN A 407 -30.72 1.50 -25.22
CA ASN A 407 -29.74 1.44 -24.13
C ASN A 407 -28.29 1.21 -24.57
N ALA A 408 -27.90 1.72 -25.75
CA ALA A 408 -26.53 1.58 -26.23
C ALA A 408 -25.55 2.46 -25.44
N ALA A 409 -26.00 3.59 -24.88
CA ALA A 409 -25.16 4.48 -24.09
C ALA A 409 -24.65 3.79 -22.82
N ALA A 410 -25.53 3.14 -22.04
CA ALA A 410 -25.14 2.42 -20.83
C ALA A 410 -24.13 1.30 -21.15
N ARG A 411 -24.39 0.53 -22.23
CA ARG A 411 -23.49 -0.55 -22.68
C ARG A 411 -22.11 -0.04 -23.10
N LEU A 412 -22.03 1.13 -23.74
CA LEU A 412 -20.76 1.72 -24.16
C LEU A 412 -20.00 2.39 -23.02
N LEU A 413 -20.71 2.98 -22.05
CA LEU A 413 -20.10 3.72 -20.93
C LEU A 413 -19.71 2.83 -19.76
N TYR A 414 -20.31 1.65 -19.62
CA TYR A 414 -20.11 0.74 -18.48
C TYR A 414 -18.62 0.52 -18.13
N TRP A 415 -17.85 -0.04 -19.07
CA TRP A 415 -16.43 -0.34 -18.85
C TRP A 415 -15.56 0.92 -18.73
N PRO A 416 -15.69 1.94 -19.60
CA PRO A 416 -14.93 3.18 -19.46
C PRO A 416 -15.14 3.86 -18.12
N VAL A 417 -16.37 3.90 -17.61
CA VAL A 417 -16.67 4.52 -16.31
C VAL A 417 -16.01 3.75 -15.18
N ILE A 418 -16.17 2.43 -15.10
CA ILE A 418 -15.54 1.60 -14.06
C ILE A 418 -14.02 1.79 -14.06
N THR A 419 -13.39 1.59 -15.22
CA THR A 419 -11.93 1.61 -15.36
C THR A 419 -11.34 3.00 -15.17
N THR A 420 -12.05 4.06 -15.57
CA THR A 420 -11.62 5.45 -15.29
C THR A 420 -11.75 5.79 -13.81
N LEU A 421 -12.87 5.44 -13.17
CA LEU A 421 -13.03 5.65 -11.72
C LEU A 421 -11.98 4.88 -10.93
N LEU A 422 -11.65 3.65 -11.37
CA LEU A 422 -10.59 2.86 -10.77
C LEU A 422 -9.24 3.57 -10.91
N LEU A 423 -8.88 4.05 -12.11
CA LEU A 423 -7.65 4.82 -12.32
C LEU A 423 -7.60 6.09 -11.46
N VAL A 424 -8.71 6.83 -11.36
CA VAL A 424 -8.81 8.02 -10.52
C VAL A 424 -8.59 7.66 -9.05
N ALA A 425 -9.21 6.58 -8.56
CA ALA A 425 -8.99 6.09 -7.20
C ALA A 425 -7.54 5.63 -6.99
N THR A 426 -6.91 5.00 -7.98
CA THR A 426 -5.49 4.59 -7.92
C THR A 426 -4.56 5.81 -7.83
N VAL A 427 -4.79 6.84 -8.64
CA VAL A 427 -3.97 8.06 -8.59
C VAL A 427 -4.20 8.82 -7.29
N PHE A 428 -5.46 8.94 -6.85
CA PHE A 428 -5.79 9.65 -5.61
C PHE A 428 -5.32 8.91 -4.35
N GLY A 429 -5.49 7.60 -4.30
CA GLY A 429 -5.21 6.80 -3.11
C GLY A 429 -3.76 6.38 -2.95
N LEU A 430 -2.95 6.38 -4.02
CA LEU A 430 -1.56 5.91 -3.97
C LEU A 430 -0.51 6.96 -4.40
N LEU A 431 -0.90 8.03 -5.08
CA LEU A 431 0.07 9.01 -5.65
C LEU A 431 -0.14 10.46 -5.17
N LEU A 432 -1.22 10.73 -4.44
CA LEU A 432 -1.58 12.06 -3.91
C LEU A 432 -1.73 11.99 -2.40
#